data_AF-A0A8J6Z9M6-F1
#
_entry.id   AF-A0A8J6Z9M6-F1
#
_cell.length_a   1.000
_cell.length_b   1.000
_cell.length_c   1.000
_cell.angle_alpha   90.00
_cell.angle_beta   90.00
_cell.angle_gamma   90.00
#
_symmetry.space_group_name_H-M   'P 1'
#
loop_
_entity.id
_entity.type
_entity.pdbx_description
1 polymer ?
#
loop_
_entity_poly.entity_id
_entity_poly.type
_entity_poly.pdbx_seq_one_letter_code
_entity_poly.pdbx_strand_id
1 'polypeptide(L)'
;MTNRITALIADERGNIFDVPQVEAVGRVGEKFFKLKPEDLIKIPDGADLMFLPQRRAIGLRRGEFVPLNGRAVSAILPQGYTRTHLPAFKREAHAQILPLYGYTAVALYKDELYAAALYTDENHKWDPANYNSCDLRKLIRRVKHDLPENRIVEHVAHCSTQWHCLTAQNLFYRRWECGIPTSPTCNANCLGCISLQAAECCPSPQSRITFKPTADEIAAVGIYHLSHAAEGIISFGQGCEGEPSLQADNICAAIKQIRAETSRGQININTNAGNTVGIKKIVDAGLNSMRVSIISARDAAYQKYYRAAYTLDAVKNSIRYALDNGVHVSLNMLYMPGFNDRDAEFAAWKNFLDALPVNMIQIRNLNYDPDAFFAAMGTDENFCGTKKFLRDLKKNFPRITVGNFSHFIGDK
;
A
#
# COMPACT_ATOMS: atom_id res chain seq x y z
N MET A 1 -14.77 -34.24 -10.96
CA MET A 1 -14.00 -33.13 -10.35
C MET A 1 -14.94 -32.38 -9.43
N THR A 2 -14.71 -32.45 -8.12
CA THR A 2 -15.55 -31.77 -7.14
C THR A 2 -15.36 -30.26 -7.26
N ASN A 3 -16.41 -29.53 -7.62
CA ASN A 3 -16.44 -28.06 -7.71
C ASN A 3 -16.43 -27.39 -6.32
N ARG A 4 -15.79 -28.04 -5.35
CA ARG A 4 -15.80 -27.70 -3.93
C ARG A 4 -14.58 -26.84 -3.62
N ILE A 5 -14.79 -25.80 -2.82
CA ILE A 5 -13.73 -24.93 -2.33
C ILE A 5 -13.22 -25.53 -1.03
N THR A 6 -12.00 -26.06 -1.05
CA THR A 6 -11.43 -26.88 0.02
C THR A 6 -10.47 -26.06 0.88
N ALA A 7 -10.55 -26.24 2.19
CA ALA A 7 -9.65 -25.58 3.14
C ALA A 7 -8.20 -26.08 2.97
N LEU A 8 -7.26 -25.18 3.24
CA LEU A 8 -5.82 -25.46 3.22
C LEU A 8 -5.24 -25.34 4.62
N ILE A 9 -4.25 -26.16 4.91
CA ILE A 9 -3.42 -26.08 6.10
C ILE A 9 -1.94 -26.15 5.72
N ALA A 10 -1.08 -25.58 6.56
CA ALA A 10 0.35 -25.81 6.49
C ALA A 10 0.86 -26.57 7.71
N ASP A 11 1.86 -27.42 7.50
CA ASP A 11 2.62 -28.02 8.59
C ASP A 11 3.68 -27.05 9.15
N GLU A 12 4.50 -27.52 10.07
CA GLU A 12 5.55 -26.70 10.68
C GLU A 12 6.72 -26.37 9.75
N ARG A 13 6.88 -27.15 8.68
CA ARG A 13 7.92 -26.99 7.65
C ARG A 13 7.45 -26.11 6.49
N GLY A 14 6.17 -25.71 6.48
CA GLY A 14 5.57 -24.89 5.45
C GLY A 14 5.01 -25.67 4.26
N ASN A 15 4.91 -27.01 4.34
CA ASN A 15 4.24 -27.79 3.31
C ASN A 15 2.73 -27.54 3.41
N ILE A 16 2.10 -27.24 2.27
CA ILE A 16 0.67 -26.94 2.17
C ILE A 16 -0.09 -28.22 1.80
N PHE A 17 -1.15 -28.52 2.54
CA PHE A 17 -2.03 -29.65 2.32
C PHE A 17 -3.47 -29.17 2.22
N ASP A 18 -4.24 -29.81 1.35
CA ASP A 18 -5.69 -29.68 1.38
C ASP A 18 -6.28 -30.51 2.52
N VAL A 19 -7.45 -30.11 2.99
CA VAL A 19 -8.20 -30.86 3.99
C VAL A 19 -9.47 -31.39 3.33
N PRO A 20 -9.45 -32.61 2.78
CA PRO A 20 -10.58 -33.18 2.08
C PRO A 20 -11.87 -33.10 2.93
N GLN A 21 -12.96 -32.78 2.26
CA GLN A 21 -14.29 -32.66 2.85
C GLN A 21 -14.47 -31.50 3.85
N VAL A 22 -13.52 -30.57 3.95
CA VAL A 22 -13.62 -29.35 4.75
C VAL A 22 -13.66 -28.14 3.82
N GLU A 23 -14.66 -27.29 3.97
CA GLU A 23 -14.81 -26.12 3.10
C GLU A 23 -13.94 -24.95 3.58
N ALA A 24 -13.40 -24.18 2.63
CA ALA A 24 -12.55 -23.04 2.97
C ALA A 24 -13.34 -21.87 3.57
N VAL A 25 -12.69 -21.17 4.49
CA VAL A 25 -13.27 -20.09 5.27
C VAL A 25 -12.37 -18.87 5.18
N GLY A 26 -12.99 -17.71 4.95
CA GLY A 26 -12.35 -16.40 5.04
C GLY A 26 -12.92 -15.61 6.22
N ARG A 27 -12.28 -14.50 6.56
CA ARG A 27 -12.69 -13.61 7.65
C ARG A 27 -12.86 -12.19 7.15
N VAL A 28 -13.91 -11.51 7.61
CA VAL A 28 -14.12 -10.06 7.44
C VAL A 28 -14.39 -9.49 8.84
N GLY A 29 -13.58 -8.53 9.28
CA GLY A 29 -13.59 -8.14 10.70
C GLY A 29 -13.18 -9.33 11.58
N GLU A 30 -14.06 -9.72 12.49
CA GLU A 30 -13.93 -10.94 13.31
C GLU A 30 -14.85 -12.08 12.86
N LYS A 31 -15.71 -11.86 11.87
CA LYS A 31 -16.70 -12.85 11.43
C LYS A 31 -16.12 -13.77 10.37
N PHE A 32 -16.45 -15.05 10.50
CA PHE A 32 -16.09 -16.10 9.54
C PHE A 32 -17.17 -16.27 8.47
N PHE A 33 -16.72 -16.46 7.24
CA PHE A 33 -17.57 -16.67 6.07
C PHE A 33 -17.07 -17.85 5.28
N LYS A 34 -18.01 -18.69 4.84
CA LYS A 34 -17.75 -19.70 3.81
C LYS A 34 -17.34 -18.97 2.52
N LEU A 35 -16.17 -19.27 1.99
CA LEU A 35 -15.73 -18.70 0.71
C LEU A 35 -16.58 -19.26 -0.42
N LYS A 36 -16.98 -18.39 -1.35
CA LYS A 36 -17.76 -18.74 -2.54
C LYS A 36 -16.91 -18.57 -3.80
N PRO A 37 -17.27 -19.21 -4.92
CA PRO A 37 -16.53 -19.07 -6.17
C PRO A 37 -16.38 -17.62 -6.63
N GLU A 38 -17.41 -16.80 -6.40
CA GLU A 38 -17.37 -15.36 -6.72
C GLU A 38 -16.33 -14.58 -5.92
N ASP A 39 -15.90 -15.05 -4.74
CA ASP A 39 -14.90 -14.38 -3.88
C ASP A 39 -13.47 -14.65 -4.33
N LEU A 40 -13.28 -15.62 -5.22
CA LEU A 40 -12.00 -16.23 -5.51
C LEU A 40 -11.51 -15.84 -6.90
N ILE A 41 -10.24 -15.49 -6.97
CA ILE A 41 -9.46 -15.43 -8.20
C ILE A 41 -8.34 -16.47 -8.12
N LYS A 42 -7.91 -16.98 -9.28
CA LYS A 42 -6.69 -17.79 -9.33
C LYS A 42 -5.55 -16.95 -8.75
N ILE A 43 -4.70 -17.57 -7.93
CA ILE A 43 -3.58 -16.84 -7.34
C ILE A 43 -2.71 -16.24 -8.48
N PRO A 44 -2.45 -14.92 -8.46
CA PRO A 44 -1.67 -14.30 -9.53
C PRO A 44 -0.19 -14.68 -9.41
N ASP A 45 0.53 -14.75 -10.53
CA ASP A 45 1.92 -15.23 -10.59
C ASP A 45 2.90 -14.46 -9.67
N GLY A 46 2.61 -13.19 -9.38
CA GLY A 46 3.39 -12.35 -8.47
C GLY A 46 2.97 -12.40 -6.99
N ALA A 47 2.14 -13.36 -6.58
CA ALA A 47 1.73 -13.51 -5.19
C ALA A 47 2.63 -14.49 -4.42
N ASP A 48 2.94 -14.14 -3.17
CA ASP A 48 3.71 -14.98 -2.25
C ASP A 48 2.78 -15.74 -1.30
N LEU A 49 2.92 -17.06 -1.25
CA LEU A 49 2.25 -17.90 -0.26
C LEU A 49 3.01 -17.90 1.07
N MET A 50 2.26 -17.93 2.16
CA MET A 50 2.80 -18.08 3.51
C MET A 50 1.86 -18.88 4.39
N PHE A 51 2.44 -19.46 5.44
CA PHE A 51 1.68 -19.94 6.58
C PHE A 51 1.79 -18.94 7.73
N LEU A 52 0.81 -18.96 8.62
CA LEU A 52 0.75 -18.06 9.77
C LEU A 52 1.21 -18.80 11.04
N PRO A 53 2.38 -18.45 11.61
CA PRO A 53 2.90 -19.11 12.81
C PRO A 53 1.93 -18.97 14.00
N GLN A 54 1.68 -20.07 14.73
CA GLN A 54 0.82 -20.10 15.92
C GLN A 54 -0.65 -19.67 15.67
N ARG A 55 -1.10 -19.78 14.41
CA ARG A 55 -2.47 -19.51 13.98
C ARG A 55 -3.03 -20.78 13.35
N ARG A 56 -3.90 -21.49 14.08
CA ARG A 56 -4.55 -22.70 13.59
C ARG A 56 -5.61 -22.33 12.55
N ALA A 57 -5.60 -22.97 11.40
CA ALA A 57 -6.58 -22.71 10.35
C ALA A 57 -8.01 -22.99 10.84
N ILE A 58 -8.99 -22.21 10.38
CA ILE A 58 -10.41 -22.51 10.55
C ILE A 58 -10.96 -23.06 9.24
N GLY A 59 -11.72 -24.13 9.32
CA GLY A 59 -12.49 -24.68 8.20
C GLY A 59 -13.96 -24.86 8.56
N LEU A 60 -14.80 -25.06 7.55
CA LEU A 60 -16.22 -25.35 7.74
C LEU A 60 -16.48 -26.84 7.51
N ARG A 61 -16.89 -27.55 8.58
CA ARG A 61 -17.20 -28.99 8.54
C ARG A 61 -18.63 -29.18 9.03
N ARG A 62 -19.48 -29.79 8.19
CA ARG A 62 -20.91 -30.05 8.49
C ARG A 62 -21.69 -28.80 8.97
N GLY A 63 -21.35 -27.62 8.44
CA GLY A 63 -22.00 -26.36 8.80
C GLY A 63 -21.40 -25.63 10.01
N GLU A 64 -20.41 -26.20 10.68
CA GLU A 64 -19.75 -25.60 11.84
C GLU A 64 -18.32 -25.15 11.54
N PHE A 65 -17.95 -23.97 12.03
CA PHE A 65 -16.58 -23.46 11.97
C PHE A 65 -15.72 -24.16 13.02
N VAL A 66 -14.73 -24.92 12.56
CA VAL A 66 -13.87 -25.73 13.43
C VAL A 66 -12.39 -25.45 13.22
N PRO A 67 -11.57 -25.39 14.29
CA PRO A 67 -10.12 -25.37 14.16
C PRO A 67 -9.59 -26.65 13.53
N LEU A 68 -8.69 -26.52 12.57
CA LEU A 68 -8.04 -27.63 11.88
C LEU A 68 -6.70 -27.99 12.55
N ASN A 69 -6.15 -29.14 12.16
CA ASN A 69 -4.85 -29.63 12.61
C ASN A 69 -3.76 -29.15 11.65
N GLY A 70 -3.48 -27.86 11.70
CA GLY A 70 -2.44 -27.22 10.90
C GLY A 70 -2.58 -25.70 10.93
N ARG A 71 -1.55 -25.02 10.43
CA ARG A 71 -1.47 -23.56 10.42
C ARG A 71 -2.26 -22.97 9.26
N ALA A 72 -2.82 -21.79 9.45
CA ALA A 72 -3.54 -21.09 8.39
C ALA A 72 -2.59 -20.71 7.24
N VAL A 73 -3.05 -20.90 6.02
CA VAL A 73 -2.36 -20.48 4.78
C VAL A 73 -2.92 -19.12 4.35
N SER A 74 -2.04 -18.25 3.87
CA SER A 74 -2.35 -16.91 3.39
C SER A 74 -1.53 -16.61 2.13
N ALA A 75 -1.94 -15.58 1.39
CA ALA A 75 -1.15 -14.99 0.32
C ALA A 75 -0.92 -13.49 0.56
N ILE A 76 0.22 -12.97 0.09
CA ILE A 76 0.41 -11.55 -0.22
C ILE A 76 0.13 -11.37 -1.71
N LEU A 77 -0.74 -10.42 -2.03
CA LEU A 77 -1.08 -10.12 -3.41
C LEU A 77 -0.14 -9.04 -3.98
N PRO A 78 0.22 -9.13 -5.27
CA PRO A 78 0.91 -8.03 -5.95
C PRO A 78 -0.04 -6.82 -6.08
N GLN A 79 0.54 -5.68 -6.44
CA GLN A 79 -0.26 -4.48 -6.73
C GLN A 79 -1.22 -4.73 -7.90
N GLY A 80 -2.39 -4.08 -7.85
CA GLY A 80 -3.48 -4.30 -8.81
C GLY A 80 -4.56 -5.27 -8.31
N TYR A 81 -4.38 -5.85 -7.12
CA TYR A 81 -5.34 -6.75 -6.50
C TYR A 81 -5.76 -6.26 -5.11
N THR A 82 -7.06 -6.20 -4.87
CA THR A 82 -7.64 -5.85 -3.57
C THR A 82 -8.17 -7.09 -2.87
N ARG A 83 -7.71 -7.35 -1.65
CA ARG A 83 -8.20 -8.48 -0.85
C ARG A 83 -9.65 -8.25 -0.42
N THR A 84 -10.44 -9.32 -0.45
CA THR A 84 -11.84 -9.30 0.03
C THR A 84 -11.98 -9.94 1.40
N HIS A 85 -11.16 -10.95 1.70
CA HIS A 85 -11.19 -11.67 2.97
C HIS A 85 -9.78 -11.87 3.53
N LEU A 86 -9.70 -11.76 4.85
CA LEU A 86 -8.54 -12.13 5.65
C LEU A 86 -8.51 -13.66 5.85
N PRO A 87 -7.34 -14.27 6.09
CA PRO A 87 -7.27 -15.69 6.43
C PRO A 87 -8.05 -15.97 7.74
N ALA A 88 -8.82 -17.06 7.75
CA ALA A 88 -9.56 -17.47 8.94
C ALA A 88 -8.69 -18.37 9.81
N PHE A 89 -8.45 -17.95 11.05
CA PHE A 89 -7.63 -18.70 12.00
C PHE A 89 -8.10 -18.51 13.44
N LYS A 90 -7.72 -19.45 14.30
CA LYS A 90 -7.72 -19.32 15.74
C LYS A 90 -6.29 -19.05 16.21
N ARG A 91 -6.08 -17.88 16.81
CA ARG A 91 -4.81 -17.47 17.40
C ARG A 91 -4.53 -18.28 18.67
N GLU A 92 -3.30 -18.74 18.84
CA GLU A 92 -2.84 -19.37 20.08
C GLU A 92 -2.50 -18.32 21.17
N ALA A 93 -2.58 -18.69 22.45
CA ALA A 93 -2.48 -17.74 23.57
C ALA A 93 -1.17 -16.92 23.60
N HIS A 94 -0.04 -17.51 23.19
CA HIS A 94 1.29 -16.89 23.19
C HIS A 94 1.77 -16.49 21.80
N ALA A 95 0.84 -16.34 20.85
CA ALA A 95 1.18 -16.04 19.48
C ALA A 95 1.68 -14.59 19.34
N GLN A 96 2.92 -14.43 18.83
CA GLN A 96 3.53 -13.11 18.57
C GLN A 96 2.79 -12.36 17.47
N ILE A 97 2.84 -11.03 17.45
CA ILE A 97 2.23 -10.22 16.38
C ILE A 97 2.81 -10.64 15.01
N LEU A 98 1.96 -10.80 14.01
CA LEU A 98 2.38 -11.13 12.66
C LEU A 98 3.17 -9.96 12.02
N PRO A 99 4.17 -10.26 11.17
CA PRO A 99 4.84 -9.24 10.38
C PRO A 99 3.88 -8.35 9.55
N LEU A 100 4.36 -7.18 9.13
CA LEU A 100 3.53 -6.22 8.39
C LEU A 100 3.33 -6.64 6.92
N TYR A 101 2.38 -7.56 6.70
CA TYR A 101 1.98 -8.04 5.38
C TYR A 101 0.46 -7.96 5.13
N GLY A 102 0.10 -7.92 3.85
CA GLY A 102 -1.27 -7.82 3.36
C GLY A 102 -1.94 -9.19 3.28
N TYR A 103 -2.12 -9.86 4.43
CA TYR A 103 -2.67 -11.21 4.51
C TYR A 103 -4.04 -11.36 3.83
N THR A 104 -4.19 -12.40 3.01
CA THR A 104 -5.39 -12.71 2.23
C THR A 104 -5.73 -14.20 2.35
N ALA A 105 -7.01 -14.55 2.48
CA ALA A 105 -7.44 -15.94 2.53
C ALA A 105 -7.12 -16.70 1.22
N VAL A 106 -6.70 -17.96 1.35
CA VAL A 106 -6.37 -18.86 0.24
C VAL A 106 -7.18 -20.14 0.37
N ALA A 107 -7.58 -20.72 -0.77
CA ALA A 107 -8.31 -21.98 -0.84
C ALA A 107 -7.83 -22.82 -2.03
N LEU A 108 -8.04 -24.14 -1.95
CA LEU A 108 -7.95 -25.02 -3.11
C LEU A 108 -9.29 -25.03 -3.82
N TYR A 109 -9.31 -24.74 -5.12
CA TYR A 109 -10.50 -24.79 -5.95
C TYR A 109 -10.12 -25.24 -7.36
N LYS A 110 -10.84 -26.23 -7.92
CA LYS A 110 -10.53 -26.82 -9.24
C LYS A 110 -9.07 -27.27 -9.38
N ASP A 111 -8.54 -27.94 -8.36
CA ASP A 111 -7.18 -28.46 -8.29
C ASP A 111 -6.06 -27.39 -8.41
N GLU A 112 -6.39 -26.12 -8.21
CA GLU A 112 -5.44 -25.01 -8.17
C GLU A 112 -5.67 -24.10 -6.95
N LEU A 113 -4.69 -23.26 -6.63
CA LEU A 113 -4.77 -22.32 -5.53
C LEU A 113 -5.46 -21.02 -5.95
N TYR A 114 -6.42 -20.58 -5.14
CA TYR A 114 -7.18 -19.37 -5.33
C TYR A 114 -7.08 -18.47 -4.10
N ALA A 115 -7.10 -17.15 -4.32
CA ALA A 115 -7.08 -16.15 -3.26
C ALA A 115 -8.40 -15.35 -3.23
N ALA A 116 -8.81 -14.95 -2.02
CA ALA A 116 -10.00 -14.13 -1.83
C ALA A 116 -9.74 -12.65 -2.16
N ALA A 117 -9.88 -12.28 -3.43
CA ALA A 117 -9.47 -10.98 -3.95
C ALA A 117 -10.24 -10.54 -5.20
N LEU A 118 -10.03 -9.30 -5.60
CA LEU A 118 -10.52 -8.70 -6.84
C LEU A 118 -9.35 -8.12 -7.61
N TYR A 119 -9.35 -8.27 -8.93
CA TYR A 119 -8.50 -7.48 -9.80
C TYR A 119 -9.08 -6.06 -9.89
N THR A 120 -8.28 -5.06 -9.51
CA THR A 120 -8.74 -3.68 -9.33
C THR A 120 -7.93 -2.64 -10.10
N ASP A 121 -6.79 -3.00 -10.70
CA ASP A 121 -6.02 -2.08 -11.55
C ASP A 121 -5.07 -2.81 -12.52
N GLU A 122 -4.78 -2.20 -13.67
CA GLU A 122 -3.92 -2.79 -14.71
C GLU A 122 -2.43 -2.77 -14.32
N ASN A 123 -1.92 -3.89 -13.83
CA ASN A 123 -0.67 -3.90 -13.09
C ASN A 123 0.63 -4.03 -13.93
N HIS A 124 0.63 -3.92 -15.26
CA HIS A 124 1.84 -4.21 -16.07
C HIS A 124 3.10 -3.44 -15.58
N LYS A 125 2.99 -2.12 -15.35
CA LYS A 125 4.12 -1.30 -14.86
C LYS A 125 4.57 -1.66 -13.43
N TRP A 126 3.74 -2.39 -12.70
CA TRP A 126 3.96 -2.84 -11.32
C TRP A 126 4.13 -4.36 -11.21
N ASP A 127 4.15 -5.07 -12.34
CA ASP A 127 4.32 -6.52 -12.37
C ASP A 127 5.76 -6.86 -11.94
N PRO A 128 5.95 -7.64 -10.85
CA PRO A 128 7.27 -8.05 -10.39
C PRO A 128 8.14 -8.71 -11.49
N ALA A 129 7.53 -9.34 -12.50
CA ALA A 129 8.24 -9.96 -13.62
C ALA A 129 9.05 -8.96 -14.45
N ASN A 130 8.68 -7.67 -14.44
CA ASN A 130 9.41 -6.63 -15.13
C ASN A 130 10.68 -6.18 -14.39
N TYR A 131 10.88 -6.59 -13.13
CA TYR A 131 11.94 -6.10 -12.25
C TYR A 131 12.97 -7.18 -11.92
N ASN A 132 14.02 -6.81 -11.18
CA ASN A 132 15.08 -7.72 -10.74
C ASN A 132 15.79 -8.48 -11.88
N SER A 133 15.86 -7.88 -13.08
CA SER A 133 16.59 -8.45 -14.21
C SER A 133 18.07 -8.66 -13.89
N CYS A 134 18.71 -9.59 -14.63
CA CYS A 134 20.14 -9.87 -14.50
C CYS A 134 21.03 -8.63 -14.75
N ASP A 135 20.54 -7.66 -15.52
CA ASP A 135 21.25 -6.43 -15.86
C ASP A 135 21.20 -5.35 -14.76
N LEU A 136 20.37 -5.49 -13.73
CA LEU A 136 20.16 -4.46 -12.71
C LEU A 136 21.48 -3.93 -12.11
N ARG A 137 22.44 -4.82 -11.80
CA ARG A 137 23.76 -4.43 -11.26
C ARG A 137 24.59 -3.59 -12.24
N LYS A 138 24.47 -3.85 -13.54
CA LYS A 138 25.13 -3.05 -14.59
C LYS A 138 24.49 -1.67 -14.69
N LEU A 139 23.16 -1.60 -14.64
CA LEU A 139 22.41 -0.34 -14.67
C LEU A 139 22.71 0.53 -13.44
N ILE A 140 22.83 -0.07 -12.25
CA ILE A 140 23.25 0.62 -11.02
C ILE A 140 24.62 1.26 -11.18
N ARG A 141 25.61 0.52 -11.70
CA ARG A 141 26.96 1.06 -11.94
C ARG A 141 26.96 2.24 -12.91
N ARG A 142 26.13 2.18 -13.95
CA ARG A 142 25.95 3.30 -14.90
C ARG A 142 25.42 4.55 -14.20
N VAL A 143 24.31 4.45 -13.47
CA VAL A 143 23.72 5.64 -12.81
C VAL A 143 24.67 6.23 -11.75
N LYS A 144 25.39 5.39 -11.00
CA LYS A 144 26.41 5.87 -10.05
C LYS A 144 27.57 6.61 -10.72
N HIS A 145 27.90 6.23 -11.95
CA HIS A 145 28.89 6.95 -12.75
C HIS A 145 28.33 8.28 -13.29
N ASP A 146 27.07 8.28 -13.75
CA ASP A 146 26.38 9.47 -14.26
C ASP A 146 26.10 10.51 -13.15
N LEU A 147 25.88 10.06 -11.92
CA LEU A 147 25.56 10.87 -10.73
C LEU A 147 26.53 10.51 -9.57
N PRO A 148 27.82 10.89 -9.68
CA PRO A 148 28.80 10.55 -8.66
C PRO A 148 28.49 11.25 -7.34
N GLU A 149 28.81 10.59 -6.23
CA GLU A 149 28.69 11.10 -4.85
C GLU A 149 27.26 11.46 -4.39
N ASN A 150 26.23 11.19 -5.20
CA ASN A 150 24.85 11.44 -4.81
C ASN A 150 24.35 10.37 -3.83
N ARG A 151 24.12 10.77 -2.57
CA ARG A 151 23.74 9.83 -1.50
C ARG A 151 22.37 9.21 -1.70
N ILE A 152 21.47 9.86 -2.43
CA ILE A 152 20.16 9.29 -2.79
C ILE A 152 20.38 8.09 -3.70
N VAL A 153 21.24 8.20 -4.73
CA VAL A 153 21.55 7.12 -5.68
C VAL A 153 22.10 5.89 -4.94
N GLU A 154 23.01 6.11 -3.99
CA GLU A 154 23.55 5.05 -3.13
C GLU A 154 22.45 4.35 -2.31
N HIS A 155 21.58 5.12 -1.67
CA HIS A 155 20.48 4.57 -0.90
C HIS A 155 19.48 3.79 -1.77
N VAL A 156 19.05 4.34 -2.91
CA VAL A 156 18.08 3.64 -3.77
C VAL A 156 18.69 2.43 -4.48
N ALA A 157 20.02 2.40 -4.70
CA ALA A 157 20.72 1.18 -5.13
C ALA A 157 20.64 0.07 -4.08
N HIS A 158 20.78 0.43 -2.80
CA HIS A 158 20.56 -0.49 -1.69
C HIS A 158 19.11 -0.97 -1.64
N CYS A 159 18.12 -0.06 -1.70
CA CYS A 159 16.70 -0.42 -1.76
C CYS A 159 16.38 -1.38 -2.91
N SER A 160 16.99 -1.16 -4.08
CA SER A 160 16.78 -1.95 -5.28
C SER A 160 17.28 -3.39 -5.14
N THR A 161 18.36 -3.60 -4.38
CA THR A 161 19.05 -4.90 -4.30
C THR A 161 18.76 -5.67 -3.03
N GLN A 162 18.49 -4.99 -1.91
CA GLN A 162 18.20 -5.64 -0.62
C GLN A 162 16.70 -5.84 -0.41
N TRP A 163 15.90 -4.83 -0.73
CA TRP A 163 14.44 -4.87 -0.51
C TRP A 163 13.65 -5.06 -1.80
N HIS A 164 14.34 -5.27 -2.92
CA HIS A 164 13.74 -5.43 -4.25
C HIS A 164 12.72 -4.33 -4.59
N CYS A 165 12.96 -3.10 -4.11
CA CYS A 165 12.01 -2.00 -4.24
C CYS A 165 11.83 -1.59 -5.71
N LEU A 166 10.63 -1.79 -6.25
CA LEU A 166 10.33 -1.53 -7.67
C LEU A 166 10.48 -0.05 -8.03
N THR A 167 10.01 0.86 -7.17
CA THR A 167 10.15 2.32 -7.40
C THR A 167 11.60 2.79 -7.31
N ALA A 168 12.45 2.12 -6.54
CA ALA A 168 13.89 2.42 -6.51
C ALA A 168 14.59 1.92 -7.78
N GLN A 169 14.22 0.73 -8.27
CA GLN A 169 14.78 0.14 -9.47
C GLN A 169 14.53 0.98 -10.73
N ASN A 170 13.40 1.69 -10.76
CA ASN A 170 12.99 2.53 -11.89
C ASN A 170 13.93 3.70 -12.19
N LEU A 171 14.72 4.18 -11.21
CA LEU A 171 15.83 5.10 -11.49
C LEU A 171 16.84 4.48 -12.45
N PHE A 172 17.21 3.22 -12.20
CA PHE A 172 18.25 2.50 -12.94
C PHE A 172 17.76 2.00 -14.30
N TYR A 173 16.51 1.54 -14.36
CA TYR A 173 15.85 1.20 -15.62
C TYR A 173 15.46 2.43 -16.45
N ARG A 174 15.44 3.64 -15.87
CA ARG A 174 15.03 4.89 -16.50
C ARG A 174 13.62 4.79 -17.10
N ARG A 175 12.64 4.37 -16.31
CA ARG A 175 11.23 4.25 -16.73
C ARG A 175 10.27 4.50 -15.57
N TRP A 176 9.05 4.92 -15.88
CA TRP A 176 7.91 4.95 -14.94
C TRP A 176 8.17 5.75 -13.64
N GLU A 177 7.58 5.33 -12.51
CA GLU A 177 7.68 6.01 -11.22
C GLU A 177 8.99 5.67 -10.49
N CYS A 178 9.81 6.70 -10.26
CA CYS A 178 11.04 6.65 -9.47
C CYS A 178 10.82 7.28 -8.09
N GLY A 179 11.19 6.55 -7.04
CA GLY A 179 11.17 7.06 -5.68
C GLY A 179 12.40 7.91 -5.34
N ILE A 180 12.20 9.12 -4.81
CA ILE A 180 13.29 9.99 -4.32
C ILE A 180 13.09 10.21 -2.81
N PRO A 181 13.78 9.46 -1.94
CA PRO A 181 13.66 9.64 -0.51
C PRO A 181 14.29 10.95 -0.02
N THR A 182 13.56 11.68 0.81
CA THR A 182 13.92 13.04 1.26
C THR A 182 13.93 13.21 2.78
N SER A 183 13.08 12.48 3.51
CA SER A 183 12.85 12.77 4.94
C SER A 183 13.29 11.64 5.87
N PRO A 184 14.23 11.86 6.81
CA PRO A 184 14.56 10.86 7.83
C PRO A 184 13.51 10.77 8.96
N THR A 185 12.62 11.77 9.09
CA THR A 185 11.69 11.89 10.21
C THR A 185 10.24 11.91 9.76
N CYS A 186 9.32 11.52 10.64
CA CYS A 186 7.87 11.55 10.38
C CYS A 186 7.16 12.20 11.56
N ASN A 187 6.13 12.98 11.28
CA ASN A 187 5.25 13.63 12.28
C ASN A 187 4.02 12.77 12.63
N ALA A 188 4.00 11.50 12.23
CA ALA A 188 3.00 10.52 12.59
C ALA A 188 3.65 9.29 13.22
N ASN A 189 2.90 8.61 14.08
CA ASN A 189 3.31 7.38 14.73
C ASN A 189 2.33 6.26 14.39
N CYS A 190 2.16 5.98 13.09
CA CYS A 190 1.17 5.03 12.58
C CYS A 190 1.28 3.66 13.27
N LEU A 191 0.15 3.01 13.59
CA LEU A 191 0.14 1.65 14.13
C LEU A 191 0.95 0.68 13.24
N GLY A 192 0.72 0.72 11.93
CA GLY A 192 1.43 -0.09 10.93
C GLY A 192 2.51 0.66 10.15
N CYS A 193 3.38 1.42 10.83
CA CYS A 193 4.46 2.17 10.16
C CYS A 193 5.48 1.23 9.48
N ILE A 194 5.51 1.20 8.15
CA ILE A 194 6.40 0.31 7.37
C ILE A 194 7.86 0.77 7.29
N SER A 195 8.18 1.97 7.79
CA SER A 195 9.53 2.54 7.73
C SER A 195 10.20 2.66 9.11
N LEU A 196 9.43 2.49 10.18
CA LEU A 196 9.92 2.54 11.55
C LEU A 196 8.98 1.75 12.46
N GLN A 197 9.45 0.60 12.95
CA GLN A 197 8.80 -0.18 14.00
C GLN A 197 9.62 -0.08 15.29
N ALA A 198 8.96 -0.19 16.45
CA ALA A 198 9.66 -0.33 17.72
C ALA A 198 10.52 -1.60 17.70
N ALA A 199 11.68 -1.59 18.36
CA ALA A 199 12.64 -2.70 18.34
C ALA A 199 12.06 -4.04 18.86
N GLU A 200 11.00 -3.98 19.66
CA GLU A 200 10.28 -5.14 20.21
C GLU A 200 9.20 -5.70 19.25
N CYS A 201 8.89 -4.98 18.17
CA CYS A 201 7.97 -5.39 17.11
C CYS A 201 8.77 -5.84 15.88
N CYS A 202 8.17 -6.66 15.01
CA CYS A 202 8.80 -7.20 13.82
C CYS A 202 9.62 -6.13 13.05
N PRO A 203 10.78 -6.51 12.49
CA PRO A 203 11.66 -5.55 11.82
C PRO A 203 10.90 -4.82 10.71
N SER A 204 11.18 -3.52 10.58
CA SER A 204 10.63 -2.69 9.51
C SER A 204 10.99 -3.31 8.16
N PRO A 205 10.03 -3.47 7.22
CA PRO A 205 10.32 -4.05 5.90
C PRO A 205 11.31 -3.21 5.09
N GLN A 206 11.39 -1.91 5.36
CA GLN A 206 12.38 -0.99 4.80
C GLN A 206 12.86 -0.02 5.89
N SER A 207 14.14 0.33 5.86
CA SER A 207 14.73 1.27 6.82
C SER A 207 14.73 2.70 6.26
N ARG A 208 14.48 3.69 7.11
CA ARG A 208 14.55 5.10 6.72
C ARG A 208 15.96 5.51 6.29
N ILE A 209 16.04 6.46 5.36
CA ILE A 209 17.26 7.26 5.18
C ILE A 209 17.68 7.88 6.51
N THR A 210 18.98 7.97 6.73
CA THR A 210 19.59 8.53 7.96
C THR A 210 20.14 9.94 7.77
N PHE A 211 19.96 10.50 6.57
CA PHE A 211 20.45 11.82 6.19
C PHE A 211 19.33 12.64 5.57
N LYS A 212 19.52 13.96 5.54
CA LYS A 212 18.67 14.92 4.83
C LYS A 212 19.37 15.27 3.51
N PRO A 213 18.83 14.88 2.34
CA PRO A 213 19.40 15.26 1.06
C PRO A 213 19.31 16.77 0.83
N THR A 214 20.28 17.33 0.10
CA THR A 214 20.24 18.73 -0.34
C THR A 214 19.27 18.91 -1.51
N ALA A 215 18.91 20.16 -1.81
CA ALA A 215 18.11 20.46 -3.00
C ALA A 215 18.80 19.97 -4.28
N ASP A 216 20.12 20.15 -4.38
CA ASP A 216 20.92 19.75 -5.55
C ASP A 216 20.97 18.23 -5.72
N GLU A 217 21.09 17.46 -4.61
CA GLU A 217 21.03 15.99 -4.68
C GLU A 217 19.67 15.50 -5.19
N ILE A 218 18.58 16.11 -4.73
CA ILE A 218 17.21 15.80 -5.15
C ILE A 218 17.01 16.17 -6.62
N ALA A 219 17.44 17.38 -7.01
CA ALA A 219 17.29 17.89 -8.36
C ALA A 219 18.09 17.06 -9.37
N ALA A 220 19.32 16.68 -9.06
CA ALA A 220 20.16 15.87 -9.93
C ALA A 220 19.49 14.52 -10.28
N VAL A 221 18.93 13.83 -9.27
CA VAL A 221 18.17 12.58 -9.50
C VAL A 221 16.90 12.85 -10.29
N GLY A 222 16.17 13.92 -9.95
CA GLY A 222 14.93 14.30 -10.63
C GLY A 222 15.12 14.60 -12.12
N ILE A 223 16.09 15.46 -12.43
CA ILE A 223 16.47 15.84 -13.81
C ILE A 223 16.90 14.59 -14.57
N TYR A 224 17.78 13.77 -13.97
CA TYR A 224 18.27 12.55 -14.59
C TYR A 224 17.12 11.62 -14.98
N HIS A 225 16.20 11.33 -14.05
CA HIS A 225 15.09 10.41 -14.32
C HIS A 225 14.10 10.97 -15.34
N LEU A 226 13.58 12.18 -15.12
CA LEU A 226 12.53 12.77 -15.96
C LEU A 226 13.00 13.06 -17.39
N SER A 227 14.30 13.29 -17.59
CA SER A 227 14.90 13.51 -18.91
C SER A 227 15.06 12.22 -19.73
N HIS A 228 14.96 11.05 -19.11
CA HIS A 228 15.15 9.77 -19.81
C HIS A 228 13.93 8.87 -19.80
N ALA A 229 13.15 8.87 -18.72
CA ALA A 229 12.01 7.99 -18.57
C ALA A 229 10.84 8.39 -19.47
N ALA A 230 10.32 7.42 -20.21
CA ALA A 230 9.00 7.53 -20.82
C ALA A 230 7.93 7.50 -19.73
N GLU A 231 6.97 8.43 -19.80
CA GLU A 231 5.94 8.63 -18.76
C GLU A 231 6.56 8.72 -17.34
N GLY A 232 7.69 9.42 -17.24
CA GLY A 232 8.47 9.51 -16.01
C GLY A 232 7.71 10.23 -14.91
N ILE A 233 7.66 9.61 -13.73
CA ILE A 233 7.18 10.22 -12.48
C ILE A 233 8.33 10.18 -11.48
N ILE A 234 8.58 11.28 -10.79
CA ILE A 234 9.38 11.26 -9.55
C ILE A 234 8.44 11.41 -8.36
N SER A 235 8.65 10.61 -7.32
CA SER A 235 7.78 10.58 -6.15
C SER A 235 8.57 10.71 -4.86
N PHE A 236 8.28 11.74 -4.08
CA PHE A 236 8.68 11.84 -2.68
C PHE A 236 7.75 10.97 -1.80
N GLY A 237 8.17 10.60 -0.61
CA GLY A 237 7.42 9.79 0.36
C GLY A 237 7.42 8.30 0.06
N GLN A 238 8.58 7.68 -0.05
CA GLN A 238 8.72 6.24 -0.26
C GLN A 238 8.75 5.43 1.04
N GLY A 239 8.67 4.10 0.95
CA GLY A 239 8.72 3.20 2.11
C GLY A 239 10.02 3.28 2.92
N CYS A 240 11.09 3.83 2.35
CA CYS A 240 12.39 4.05 2.99
C CYS A 240 12.58 5.48 3.53
N GLU A 241 11.51 6.23 3.78
CA GLU A 241 11.58 7.56 4.39
C GLU A 241 10.43 7.81 5.38
N GLY A 242 10.45 8.98 6.01
CA GLY A 242 9.38 9.51 6.87
C GLY A 242 8.37 10.38 6.10
N GLU A 243 8.01 11.53 6.67
CA GLU A 243 7.06 12.45 6.04
C GLU A 243 7.81 13.49 5.18
N PRO A 244 7.67 13.47 3.84
CA PRO A 244 8.40 14.36 2.94
C PRO A 244 8.05 15.84 3.11
N SER A 245 6.82 16.17 3.52
CA SER A 245 6.44 17.59 3.74
C SER A 245 7.22 18.27 4.87
N LEU A 246 7.94 17.52 5.72
CA LEU A 246 8.89 18.08 6.70
C LEU A 246 10.18 18.60 6.05
N GLN A 247 10.45 18.25 4.79
CA GLN A 247 11.59 18.72 4.00
C GLN A 247 11.16 19.70 2.90
N ALA A 248 10.04 20.40 3.11
CA ALA A 248 9.44 21.28 2.11
C ALA A 248 10.42 22.26 1.49
N ASP A 249 11.31 22.90 2.26
CA ASP A 249 12.23 23.90 1.71
C ASP A 249 13.21 23.29 0.69
N ASN A 250 13.79 22.12 0.98
CA ASN A 250 14.69 21.42 0.06
C ASN A 250 13.93 20.88 -1.16
N ILE A 251 12.73 20.33 -0.95
CA ILE A 251 11.87 19.84 -2.04
C ILE A 251 11.48 21.00 -2.97
N CYS A 252 11.07 22.15 -2.44
CA CYS A 252 10.67 23.31 -3.24
C CYS A 252 11.84 23.84 -4.08
N ALA A 253 13.02 23.96 -3.49
CA ALA A 253 14.23 24.36 -4.21
C ALA A 253 14.56 23.36 -5.32
N ALA A 254 14.49 22.06 -5.04
CA ALA A 254 14.75 21.03 -6.03
C ALA A 254 13.72 21.03 -7.17
N ILE A 255 12.41 21.18 -6.89
CA ILE A 255 11.37 21.27 -7.92
C ILE A 255 11.66 22.42 -8.89
N LYS A 256 12.04 23.60 -8.36
CA LYS A 256 12.38 24.76 -9.20
C LYS A 256 13.59 24.48 -10.09
N GLN A 257 14.64 23.85 -9.55
CA GLN A 257 15.81 23.44 -10.35
C GLN A 257 15.43 22.42 -11.44
N ILE A 258 14.64 21.39 -11.09
CA ILE A 258 14.17 20.38 -12.04
C ILE A 258 13.38 21.04 -13.17
N ARG A 259 12.46 21.95 -12.84
CA ARG A 259 11.61 22.63 -13.84
C ARG A 259 12.34 23.68 -14.67
N ALA A 260 13.47 24.19 -14.20
CA ALA A 260 14.36 25.03 -15.01
C ALA A 260 15.08 24.21 -16.10
N GLU A 261 15.40 22.95 -15.84
CA GLU A 261 16.15 22.07 -16.75
C GLU A 261 15.25 21.19 -17.63
N THR A 262 14.07 20.78 -17.14
CA THR A 262 13.17 19.91 -17.89
C THR A 262 11.69 20.12 -17.55
N SER A 263 10.88 20.27 -18.61
CA SER A 263 9.41 20.27 -18.52
C SER A 263 8.81 18.85 -18.55
N ARG A 264 9.63 17.82 -18.80
CA ARG A 264 9.15 16.44 -18.98
C ARG A 264 8.69 15.83 -17.65
N GLY A 265 7.70 14.95 -17.77
CA GLY A 265 7.24 14.07 -16.70
C GLY A 265 6.66 14.78 -15.48
N GLN A 266 6.36 14.01 -14.44
CA GLN A 266 5.54 14.46 -13.32
C GLN A 266 6.26 14.40 -11.99
N ILE A 267 5.92 15.34 -11.11
CA ILE A 267 6.38 15.40 -9.74
C ILE A 267 5.21 15.07 -8.83
N ASN A 268 5.35 13.97 -8.09
CA ASN A 268 4.39 13.45 -7.15
C ASN A 268 4.93 13.48 -5.72
N ILE A 269 4.04 13.57 -4.74
CA ILE A 269 4.36 13.39 -3.32
C ILE A 269 3.40 12.40 -2.70
N ASN A 270 3.94 11.41 -1.98
CA ASN A 270 3.18 10.56 -1.07
C ASN A 270 3.32 11.13 0.34
N THR A 271 2.21 11.42 0.99
CA THR A 271 2.24 12.17 2.25
C THR A 271 1.11 11.72 3.16
N ASN A 272 1.30 11.91 4.47
CA ASN A 272 0.19 11.90 5.42
C ASN A 272 -0.62 13.21 5.39
N ALA A 273 -0.10 14.24 4.72
CA ALA A 273 -0.66 15.58 4.53
C ALA A 273 -0.94 16.37 5.83
N GLY A 274 -0.35 15.95 6.95
CA GLY A 274 -0.53 16.58 8.26
C GLY A 274 0.27 17.87 8.48
N ASN A 275 1.31 18.13 7.68
CA ASN A 275 2.02 19.41 7.68
C ASN A 275 1.48 20.33 6.57
N THR A 276 0.34 20.98 6.82
CA THR A 276 -0.32 21.85 5.83
C THR A 276 0.58 22.97 5.30
N VAL A 277 1.43 23.57 6.15
CA VAL A 277 2.37 24.62 5.72
C VAL A 277 3.38 24.06 4.71
N GLY A 278 3.95 22.89 5.01
CA GLY A 278 4.88 22.21 4.09
C GLY A 278 4.21 21.82 2.77
N ILE A 279 2.99 21.28 2.82
CA ILE A 279 2.24 20.92 1.62
C ILE A 279 1.97 22.15 0.73
N LYS A 280 1.52 23.27 1.30
CA LYS A 280 1.29 24.50 0.54
C LYS A 280 2.54 24.93 -0.23
N LYS A 281 3.70 25.01 0.45
CA LYS A 281 4.98 25.35 -0.19
C LYS A 281 5.29 24.43 -1.38
N ILE A 282 5.11 23.12 -1.21
CA ILE A 282 5.43 22.12 -2.25
C ILE A 282 4.46 22.23 -3.42
N VAL A 283 3.17 22.45 -3.16
CA VAL A 283 2.16 22.71 -4.19
C VAL A 283 2.54 23.94 -5.01
N ASP A 284 2.84 25.06 -4.35
CA ASP A 284 3.20 26.33 -5.01
C ASP A 284 4.50 26.24 -5.82
N ALA A 285 5.38 25.30 -5.49
CA ALA A 285 6.63 25.07 -6.21
C ALA A 285 6.43 24.37 -7.57
N GLY A 286 5.27 23.78 -7.84
CA GLY A 286 4.96 23.11 -9.10
C GLY A 286 4.70 21.60 -8.99
N LEU A 287 4.05 21.16 -7.91
CA LEU A 287 3.64 19.77 -7.73
C LEU A 287 2.56 19.37 -8.76
N ASN A 288 2.70 18.20 -9.41
CA ASN A 288 1.70 17.73 -10.38
C ASN A 288 0.62 16.86 -9.72
N SER A 289 1.02 15.97 -8.81
CA SER A 289 0.09 15.08 -8.10
C SER A 289 0.44 14.90 -6.63
N MET A 290 -0.57 14.61 -5.82
CA MET A 290 -0.43 14.36 -4.40
C MET A 290 -1.20 13.09 -4.02
N ARG A 291 -0.51 12.15 -3.41
CA ARG A 291 -1.07 10.92 -2.85
C ARG A 291 -1.13 11.00 -1.33
N VAL A 292 -2.33 11.10 -0.78
CA VAL A 292 -2.55 11.21 0.66
C VAL A 292 -2.90 9.85 1.25
N SER A 293 -2.05 9.34 2.14
CA SER A 293 -2.36 8.13 2.91
C SER A 293 -3.44 8.40 3.94
N ILE A 294 -4.50 7.59 3.91
CA ILE A 294 -5.64 7.75 4.82
C ILE A 294 -6.24 6.39 5.18
N ILE A 295 -6.51 6.20 6.47
CA ILE A 295 -7.10 4.97 7.02
C ILE A 295 -8.62 5.06 7.19
N SER A 296 -9.15 6.25 7.47
CA SER A 296 -10.54 6.49 7.83
C SER A 296 -10.89 7.96 7.60
N ALA A 297 -12.15 8.22 7.27
CA ALA A 297 -12.73 9.56 7.18
C ALA A 297 -13.34 10.04 8.52
N ARG A 298 -13.23 9.25 9.59
CA ARG A 298 -13.74 9.57 10.93
C ARG A 298 -12.60 10.01 11.84
N ASP A 299 -12.72 11.18 12.47
CA ASP A 299 -11.63 11.79 13.24
C ASP A 299 -11.05 10.87 14.33
N ALA A 300 -11.93 10.23 15.12
CA ALA A 300 -11.50 9.33 16.19
C ALA A 300 -10.72 8.11 15.67
N ALA A 301 -11.18 7.51 14.58
CA ALA A 301 -10.53 6.35 13.97
C ALA A 301 -9.21 6.77 13.28
N TYR A 302 -9.22 7.90 12.57
CA TYR A 302 -8.01 8.47 11.98
C TYR A 302 -6.92 8.68 13.05
N GLN A 303 -7.25 9.35 14.15
CA GLN A 303 -6.27 9.63 15.21
C GLN A 303 -5.78 8.38 15.93
N LYS A 304 -6.65 7.38 16.11
CA LYS A 304 -6.26 6.09 16.72
C LYS A 304 -5.19 5.37 15.91
N TYR A 305 -5.25 5.46 14.58
CA TYR A 305 -4.27 4.82 13.70
C TYR A 305 -2.99 5.65 13.56
N TYR A 306 -3.10 6.94 13.23
CA TYR A 306 -1.92 7.79 12.91
C TYR A 306 -1.17 8.26 14.16
N ARG A 307 -1.85 8.38 15.31
CA ARG A 307 -1.28 8.85 16.58
C ARG A 307 -0.39 10.08 16.39
N ALA A 308 -0.89 11.04 15.63
CA ALA A 308 -0.15 12.23 15.22
C ALA A 308 -0.61 13.47 16.01
N ALA A 309 0.24 14.50 16.03
CA ALA A 309 -0.10 15.79 16.66
C ALA A 309 -1.06 16.63 15.81
N TYR A 310 -1.17 16.35 14.51
CA TYR A 310 -2.11 17.01 13.60
C TYR A 310 -3.44 16.26 13.55
N THR A 311 -4.49 16.92 13.05
CA THR A 311 -5.85 16.36 12.95
C THR A 311 -6.21 15.97 11.51
N LEU A 312 -7.29 15.19 11.36
CA LEU A 312 -7.87 14.93 10.04
C LEU A 312 -8.32 16.22 9.34
N ASP A 313 -8.70 17.27 10.06
CA ASP A 313 -9.01 18.56 9.43
C ASP A 313 -7.79 19.25 8.83
N ALA A 314 -6.61 19.12 9.44
CA ALA A 314 -5.36 19.61 8.83
C ALA A 314 -5.08 18.88 7.50
N VAL A 315 -5.34 17.58 7.46
CA VAL A 315 -5.22 16.74 6.26
C VAL A 315 -6.22 17.17 5.18
N LYS A 316 -7.49 17.40 5.56
CA LYS A 316 -8.52 17.95 4.67
C LYS A 316 -8.11 19.32 4.10
N ASN A 317 -7.50 20.18 4.91
CA ASN A 317 -7.02 21.50 4.48
C ASN A 317 -5.88 21.41 3.47
N SER A 318 -4.95 20.47 3.67
CA SER A 318 -3.89 20.18 2.70
C SER A 318 -4.45 19.66 1.38
N ILE A 319 -5.42 18.74 1.43
CA ILE A 319 -6.10 18.22 0.24
C ILE A 319 -6.83 19.33 -0.50
N ARG A 320 -7.61 20.15 0.21
CA ARG A 320 -8.35 21.27 -0.39
C ARG A 320 -7.43 22.22 -1.12
N TYR A 321 -6.33 22.63 -0.47
CA TYR A 321 -5.36 23.53 -1.09
C TYR A 321 -4.76 22.95 -2.37
N ALA A 322 -4.41 21.67 -2.38
CA ALA A 322 -3.88 21.02 -3.57
C ALA A 322 -4.92 20.99 -4.70
N LEU A 323 -6.18 20.63 -4.40
CA LEU A 323 -7.28 20.63 -5.37
C LEU A 323 -7.54 22.03 -5.94
N ASP A 324 -7.59 23.05 -5.08
CA ASP A 324 -7.82 24.45 -5.48
C ASP A 324 -6.72 24.99 -6.39
N ASN A 325 -5.50 24.43 -6.31
CA ASN A 325 -4.36 24.76 -7.15
C ASN A 325 -4.15 23.77 -8.33
N GLY A 326 -5.16 22.95 -8.64
CA GLY A 326 -5.14 22.09 -9.82
C GLY A 326 -4.26 20.84 -9.72
N VAL A 327 -3.73 20.52 -8.55
CA VAL A 327 -2.95 19.29 -8.30
C VAL A 327 -3.88 18.08 -8.35
N HIS A 328 -3.46 17.03 -9.04
CA HIS A 328 -4.22 15.78 -9.04
C HIS A 328 -4.07 15.06 -7.70
N VAL A 329 -5.17 14.90 -6.96
CA VAL A 329 -5.16 14.28 -5.64
C VAL A 329 -5.67 12.84 -5.69
N SER A 330 -4.86 11.92 -5.17
CA SER A 330 -5.21 10.52 -4.94
C SER A 330 -5.28 10.21 -3.44
N LEU A 331 -6.30 9.49 -3.00
CA LEU A 331 -6.31 8.91 -1.64
C LEU A 331 -5.70 7.51 -1.68
N ASN A 332 -4.62 7.31 -0.94
CA ASN A 332 -4.06 6.00 -0.67
C ASN A 332 -4.81 5.40 0.53
N MET A 333 -5.95 4.78 0.24
CA MET A 333 -6.87 4.21 1.24
C MET A 333 -6.28 2.91 1.78
N LEU A 334 -5.86 2.95 3.04
CA LEU A 334 -5.33 1.79 3.74
C LEU A 334 -6.50 0.87 4.12
N TYR A 335 -6.67 -0.19 3.34
CA TYR A 335 -7.88 -0.99 3.31
C TYR A 335 -7.77 -2.30 4.11
N MET A 336 -8.69 -2.48 5.04
CA MET A 336 -8.87 -3.66 5.87
C MET A 336 -10.35 -4.12 5.80
N PRO A 337 -10.63 -5.33 5.25
CA PRO A 337 -11.99 -5.87 5.22
C PRO A 337 -12.60 -6.00 6.61
N GLY A 338 -13.81 -5.46 6.79
CA GLY A 338 -14.52 -5.34 8.07
C GLY A 338 -14.15 -4.09 8.87
N PHE A 339 -13.39 -3.15 8.28
CA PHE A 339 -13.12 -1.83 8.83
C PHE A 339 -13.59 -0.74 7.87
N ASN A 340 -12.95 -0.60 6.71
CA ASN A 340 -13.23 0.49 5.76
C ASN A 340 -14.60 0.37 5.09
N ASP A 341 -15.11 -0.85 4.97
CA ASP A 341 -16.41 -1.22 4.39
C ASP A 341 -17.55 -1.28 5.42
N ARG A 342 -17.33 -0.73 6.63
CA ARG A 342 -18.40 -0.49 7.62
C ARG A 342 -19.35 0.58 7.11
N ASP A 343 -20.63 0.47 7.45
CA ASP A 343 -21.64 1.44 7.04
C ASP A 343 -21.31 2.85 7.57
N ALA A 344 -20.82 2.94 8.81
CA ALA A 344 -20.38 4.20 9.42
C ALA A 344 -19.15 4.82 8.73
N GLU A 345 -18.20 4.00 8.27
CA GLU A 345 -17.07 4.49 7.46
C GLU A 345 -17.56 4.97 6.10
N PHE A 346 -18.42 4.19 5.43
CA PHE A 346 -18.93 4.57 4.11
C PHE A 346 -19.74 5.87 4.16
N ALA A 347 -20.54 6.10 5.20
CA ALA A 347 -21.21 7.39 5.42
C ALA A 347 -20.22 8.56 5.57
N ALA A 348 -19.15 8.36 6.35
CA ALA A 348 -18.10 9.37 6.52
C ALA A 348 -17.33 9.62 5.21
N TRP A 349 -17.04 8.57 4.44
CA TRP A 349 -16.39 8.69 3.13
C TRP A 349 -17.24 9.50 2.14
N LYS A 350 -18.57 9.35 2.15
CA LYS A 350 -19.43 10.19 1.30
C LYS A 350 -19.25 11.66 1.61
N ASN A 351 -19.42 12.04 2.88
CA ASN A 351 -19.25 13.42 3.33
C ASN A 351 -17.84 13.96 3.02
N PHE A 352 -16.81 13.13 3.19
CA PHE A 352 -15.44 13.49 2.88
C PHE A 352 -15.24 13.78 1.39
N LEU A 353 -15.73 12.90 0.51
CA LEU A 353 -15.55 13.00 -0.94
C LEU A 353 -16.44 14.06 -1.58
N ASP A 354 -17.62 14.32 -1.01
CA ASP A 354 -18.47 15.46 -1.40
C ASP A 354 -17.79 16.79 -1.08
N ALA A 355 -17.13 16.89 0.08
CA ALA A 355 -16.40 18.10 0.48
C ALA A 355 -15.04 18.26 -0.22
N LEU A 356 -14.43 17.16 -0.63
CA LEU A 356 -13.10 17.11 -1.25
C LEU A 356 -13.14 16.16 -2.45
N PRO A 357 -13.52 16.65 -3.64
CA PRO A 357 -13.68 15.83 -4.84
C PRO A 357 -12.31 15.44 -5.42
N VAL A 358 -11.64 14.50 -4.75
CA VAL A 358 -10.36 13.91 -5.19
C VAL A 358 -10.52 13.20 -6.53
N ASN A 359 -9.42 13.03 -7.25
CA ASN A 359 -9.45 12.45 -8.59
C ASN A 359 -9.41 10.92 -8.57
N MET A 360 -8.73 10.34 -7.58
CA MET A 360 -8.52 8.90 -7.51
C MET A 360 -8.56 8.37 -6.07
N ILE A 361 -9.02 7.14 -5.91
CA ILE A 361 -8.87 6.34 -4.69
C ILE A 361 -8.03 5.11 -5.06
N GLN A 362 -6.83 5.08 -4.50
CA GLN A 362 -5.88 3.98 -4.57
C GLN A 362 -6.12 3.06 -3.36
N ILE A 363 -6.76 1.91 -3.60
CA ILE A 363 -7.00 0.92 -2.57
C ILE A 363 -5.69 0.17 -2.30
N ARG A 364 -5.22 0.23 -1.05
CA ARG A 364 -4.04 -0.53 -0.60
C ARG A 364 -4.42 -1.54 0.44
N ASN A 365 -4.07 -2.81 0.22
CA ASN A 365 -4.21 -3.82 1.26
C ASN A 365 -3.35 -3.39 2.46
N LEU A 366 -3.98 -3.11 3.61
CA LEU A 366 -3.26 -2.70 4.80
C LEU A 366 -2.38 -3.85 5.31
N ASN A 367 -1.09 -3.59 5.41
CA ASN A 367 -0.10 -4.50 5.95
C ASN A 367 -0.08 -4.43 7.48
N TYR A 368 -0.80 -5.34 8.15
CA TYR A 368 -0.84 -5.41 9.61
C TYR A 368 -1.41 -6.76 10.08
N ASP A 369 -1.05 -7.18 11.30
CA ASP A 369 -1.67 -8.35 11.96
C ASP A 369 -3.18 -8.08 12.15
N PRO A 370 -4.07 -8.90 11.59
CA PRO A 370 -5.51 -8.63 11.67
C PRO A 370 -6.07 -8.57 13.10
N ASP A 371 -5.61 -9.41 14.02
CA ASP A 371 -6.10 -9.43 15.40
C ASP A 371 -5.62 -8.20 16.16
N ALA A 372 -4.33 -7.85 16.02
CA ALA A 372 -3.79 -6.64 16.61
C ALA A 372 -4.47 -5.38 16.04
N PHE A 373 -4.79 -5.38 14.74
CA PHE A 373 -5.51 -4.27 14.12
C PHE A 373 -6.88 -4.08 14.76
N PHE A 374 -7.70 -5.12 14.82
CA PHE A 374 -9.07 -5.00 15.35
C PHE A 374 -9.11 -4.79 16.86
N ALA A 375 -8.15 -5.34 17.62
CA ALA A 375 -7.97 -4.99 19.03
C ALA A 375 -7.68 -3.49 19.21
N ALA A 376 -6.83 -2.93 18.35
CA ALA A 376 -6.50 -1.51 18.38
C ALA A 376 -7.61 -0.63 17.81
N MET A 377 -8.29 -1.01 16.73
CA MET A 377 -9.23 -0.15 15.99
C MET A 377 -10.69 -0.35 16.36
N GLY A 378 -11.01 -1.40 17.11
CA GLY A 378 -12.37 -1.79 17.46
C GLY A 378 -13.05 -2.56 16.33
N THR A 379 -14.07 -3.31 16.69
CA THR A 379 -14.84 -4.20 15.81
C THR A 379 -16.23 -3.63 15.57
N ASP A 380 -16.83 -4.02 14.45
CA ASP A 380 -18.21 -3.69 14.11
C ASP A 380 -18.74 -4.84 13.25
N GLU A 381 -20.01 -5.18 13.46
CA GLU A 381 -20.69 -6.23 12.71
C GLU A 381 -21.40 -5.68 11.46
N ASN A 382 -21.57 -4.37 11.36
CA ASN A 382 -22.26 -3.69 10.27
C ASN A 382 -21.26 -3.28 9.18
N PHE A 383 -20.91 -4.25 8.33
CA PHE A 383 -20.10 -4.03 7.15
C PHE A 383 -20.74 -4.63 5.91
N CYS A 384 -20.53 -3.96 4.78
CA CYS A 384 -21.17 -4.32 3.51
C CYS A 384 -20.34 -5.27 2.64
N GLY A 385 -19.06 -5.47 2.99
CA GLY A 385 -18.09 -6.27 2.24
C GLY A 385 -17.43 -5.48 1.11
N THR A 386 -16.15 -5.79 0.84
CA THR A 386 -15.31 -5.08 -0.14
C THR A 386 -15.94 -4.91 -1.51
N LYS A 387 -16.56 -5.95 -2.07
CA LYS A 387 -17.19 -5.86 -3.40
C LYS A 387 -18.31 -4.83 -3.45
N LYS A 388 -19.17 -4.81 -2.42
CA LYS A 388 -20.29 -3.88 -2.35
C LYS A 388 -19.77 -2.48 -2.07
N PHE A 389 -18.80 -2.33 -1.17
CA PHE A 389 -18.13 -1.05 -0.90
C PHE A 389 -17.58 -0.41 -2.18
N LEU A 390 -16.79 -1.13 -2.97
CA LEU A 390 -16.20 -0.60 -4.21
C LEU A 390 -17.26 -0.27 -5.27
N ARG A 391 -18.29 -1.12 -5.39
CA ARG A 391 -19.43 -0.87 -6.29
C ARG A 391 -20.19 0.39 -5.91
N ASP A 392 -20.50 0.54 -4.62
CA ASP A 392 -21.23 1.68 -4.11
C ASP A 392 -20.38 2.95 -4.22
N LEU A 393 -19.08 2.89 -3.96
CA LEU A 393 -18.13 3.98 -4.18
C LEU A 393 -18.17 4.45 -5.64
N LYS A 394 -18.06 3.53 -6.61
CA LYS A 394 -18.12 3.88 -8.04
C LYS A 394 -19.48 4.43 -8.46
N LYS A 395 -20.58 3.91 -7.89
CA LYS A 395 -21.94 4.38 -8.16
C LYS A 395 -22.18 5.81 -7.64
N ASN A 396 -21.71 6.12 -6.43
CA ASN A 396 -21.89 7.44 -5.82
C ASN A 396 -20.92 8.47 -6.39
N PHE A 397 -19.70 8.05 -6.75
CA PHE A 397 -18.63 8.92 -7.25
C PHE A 397 -18.10 8.47 -8.61
N PRO A 398 -18.90 8.55 -9.69
CA PRO A 398 -18.54 7.97 -10.99
C PRO A 398 -17.31 8.61 -11.63
N ARG A 399 -17.01 9.88 -11.29
CA ARG A 399 -15.84 10.61 -11.78
C ARG A 399 -14.53 10.23 -11.09
N ILE A 400 -14.59 9.59 -9.93
CA ILE A 400 -13.40 9.15 -9.21
C ILE A 400 -12.90 7.84 -9.84
N THR A 401 -11.61 7.81 -10.15
CA THR A 401 -10.92 6.57 -10.56
C THR A 401 -10.67 5.74 -9.31
N VAL A 402 -11.03 4.46 -9.34
CA VAL A 402 -10.68 3.50 -8.29
C VAL A 402 -9.62 2.58 -8.87
N GLY A 403 -8.46 2.51 -8.23
CA GLY A 403 -7.33 1.71 -8.68
C GLY A 403 -6.42 1.32 -7.52
N ASN A 404 -5.18 0.98 -7.82
CA ASN A 404 -4.18 0.64 -6.81
C ASN A 404 -3.05 1.66 -6.80
N PHE A 405 -2.50 2.10 -7.93
CA PHE A 405 -1.26 2.88 -7.96
C PHE A 405 -1.38 4.19 -8.73
N SER A 406 -0.32 5.00 -8.73
CA SER A 406 -0.31 6.28 -9.44
C SER A 406 -0.34 6.04 -10.94
N HIS A 407 -1.24 6.73 -11.62
CA HIS A 407 -1.31 6.74 -13.08
C HIS A 407 -0.60 7.98 -13.60
N PHE A 408 0.12 7.85 -14.71
CA PHE A 408 0.65 9.01 -15.41
C PHE A 408 -0.53 9.82 -15.94
N ILE A 409 -0.62 11.08 -15.54
CA ILE A 409 -1.71 11.96 -15.98
C ILE A 409 -1.25 12.56 -17.30
N GLY A 410 -1.90 12.24 -18.41
CA GLY A 410 -1.55 12.85 -19.71
C GLY A 410 -1.58 14.37 -19.66
N ASP A 411 -0.83 15.03 -20.55
CA ASP A 411 -0.88 16.48 -20.70
C ASP A 411 -2.33 16.90 -21.05
N LYS A 412 -2.85 17.89 -20.32
CA LYS A 412 -4.17 18.48 -20.58
C LYS A 412 -4.15 19.39 -21.80
#